data_AF-A0A0J1CMK7-F1
#
_entry.id   AF-A0A0J1CMK7-F1
#
_cell.length_a   1.000
_cell.length_b   1.000
_cell.length_c   1.000
_cell.angle_alpha   90.00
_cell.angle_beta   90.00
_cell.angle_gamma   90.00
#
_symmetry.space_group_name_H-M   'P 1'
#
loop_
_entity.id
_entity.type
_entity.pdbx_description
1 polymer ?
#
loop_
_entity_poly.entity_id
_entity_poly.type
_entity_poly.pdbx_seq_one_letter_code
_entity_poly.pdbx_strand_id
1 'polypeptide(L)'
;MKKLIIAATLGVLFSSAASADDVKLIEDNVGIAKILHSIPAIKGDLGNRLAGAGLTVTGIMVRKISRDDVAEDPLHVTLGDLEYTIYTTGEAENPPCAVLGTPELIKRGRRAIPETRTAAWLLTGTCDLPD
;
A
#
# COMPACT_ATOMS: atom_id res chain seq x y z
N MET A 1 49.20 -12.99 48.06
CA MET A 1 49.21 -12.64 46.63
C MET A 1 48.04 -13.34 45.95
N LYS A 2 47.18 -12.60 45.22
CA LYS A 2 46.45 -12.98 43.99
C LYS A 2 45.65 -14.33 44.01
N LYS A 3 44.34 -14.43 43.73
CA LYS A 3 43.47 -13.66 42.81
C LYS A 3 42.00 -13.83 43.21
N LEU A 4 41.25 -12.74 43.18
CA LEU A 4 39.78 -12.75 43.16
C LEU A 4 39.35 -13.02 41.71
N ILE A 5 38.60 -14.09 41.46
CA ILE A 5 38.00 -14.36 40.15
C ILE A 5 36.58 -13.81 40.19
N ILE A 6 36.39 -12.63 39.62
CA ILE A 6 35.07 -12.05 39.37
C ILE A 6 34.57 -12.64 38.05
N ALA A 7 33.64 -13.59 38.12
CA ALA A 7 32.92 -14.09 36.97
C ALA A 7 31.76 -13.12 36.67
N ALA A 8 31.96 -12.21 35.72
CA ALA A 8 30.89 -11.40 35.16
C ALA A 8 30.25 -12.20 34.01
N THR A 9 29.15 -12.91 34.28
CA THR A 9 28.28 -13.45 33.25
C THR A 9 27.41 -12.32 32.70
N LEU A 10 27.92 -11.68 31.65
CA LEU A 10 27.19 -10.73 30.82
C LEU A 10 26.18 -11.52 29.98
N GLY A 11 25.01 -11.80 30.55
CA GLY A 11 23.87 -12.35 29.81
C GLY A 11 23.33 -11.29 28.86
N VAL A 12 23.80 -11.31 27.62
CA VAL A 12 23.21 -10.52 26.54
C VAL A 12 21.81 -11.08 26.30
N LEU A 13 20.80 -10.37 26.82
CA LEU A 13 19.42 -10.56 26.39
C LEU A 13 19.38 -10.15 24.92
N PHE A 14 19.28 -11.14 24.02
CA PHE A 14 18.84 -10.92 22.67
C PHE A 14 17.38 -10.46 22.75
N SER A 15 17.18 -9.15 22.88
CA SER A 15 15.89 -8.53 22.60
C SER A 15 15.60 -8.81 21.13
N SER A 16 14.71 -9.77 20.87
CA SER A 16 14.09 -9.93 19.57
C SER A 16 13.51 -8.58 19.19
N ALA A 17 14.16 -7.87 18.27
CA ALA A 17 13.57 -6.71 17.63
C ALA A 17 12.35 -7.24 16.87
N ALA A 18 11.17 -7.05 17.44
CA ALA A 18 9.95 -7.11 16.67
C ALA A 18 10.10 -6.08 15.54
N SER A 19 10.27 -6.55 14.31
CA SER A 19 10.25 -5.71 13.12
C SER A 19 8.91 -4.98 13.11
N ALA A 20 8.98 -3.65 13.20
CA ALA A 20 7.81 -2.79 13.21
C ALA A 20 6.97 -3.02 11.95
N ASP A 21 5.66 -3.17 12.12
CA ASP A 21 4.64 -3.41 11.09
C ASP A 21 4.96 -2.73 9.74
N ASP A 22 5.38 -3.54 8.76
CA ASP A 22 5.55 -3.12 7.36
C ASP A 22 4.20 -2.90 6.65
N VAL A 23 3.09 -3.17 7.36
CA VAL A 23 1.71 -3.01 6.91
C VAL A 23 0.96 -2.10 7.86
N LYS A 24 0.29 -1.08 7.33
CA LYS A 24 -0.57 -0.19 8.10
C LYS A 24 -1.96 -0.13 7.49
N LEU A 25 -2.98 -0.38 8.30
CA LEU A 25 -4.37 -0.09 7.94
C LEU A 25 -4.75 1.34 8.36
N ILE A 26 -5.39 2.08 7.47
CA ILE A 26 -5.85 3.46 7.68
C ILE A 26 -7.35 3.48 7.44
N GLU A 27 -8.11 3.77 8.50
CA GLU A 27 -9.58 3.78 8.48
C GLU A 27 -10.16 5.16 8.84
N ASP A 28 -9.31 6.12 9.23
CA ASP A 28 -9.76 7.47 9.56
C ASP A 28 -9.94 8.31 8.29
N ASN A 29 -11.05 9.06 8.23
CA ASN A 29 -11.43 9.85 7.05
C ASN A 29 -10.34 10.83 6.60
N VAL A 30 -9.60 11.42 7.53
CA VAL A 30 -8.55 12.42 7.21
C VAL A 30 -7.34 11.74 6.58
N GLY A 31 -6.89 10.62 7.13
CA GLY A 31 -5.81 9.79 6.62
C GLY A 31 -6.14 9.22 5.24
N ILE A 32 -7.35 8.67 5.08
CA ILE A 32 -7.87 8.19 3.80
C ILE A 32 -7.84 9.33 2.76
N ALA A 33 -8.48 10.46 3.05
CA ALA A 33 -8.55 11.59 2.13
C ALA A 33 -7.15 12.09 1.74
N LYS A 34 -6.22 12.21 2.70
CA LYS A 34 -4.84 12.65 2.44
C LYS A 34 -4.13 11.74 1.44
N ILE A 35 -4.31 10.42 1.56
CA ILE A 35 -3.69 9.46 0.64
C ILE A 35 -4.34 9.57 -0.74
N LEU A 36 -5.67 9.48 -0.82
CA LEU A 36 -6.39 9.48 -2.08
C LEU A 36 -6.15 10.75 -2.89
N HIS A 37 -6.19 11.92 -2.25
CA HIS A 37 -5.92 13.21 -2.92
C HIS A 37 -4.44 13.40 -3.30
N SER A 38 -3.53 12.57 -2.78
CA SER A 38 -2.11 12.58 -3.19
C SER A 38 -1.82 11.73 -4.44
N ILE A 39 -2.81 10.96 -4.91
CA ILE A 39 -2.68 10.05 -6.04
C ILE A 39 -3.40 10.66 -7.26
N PRO A 40 -2.67 11.07 -8.31
CA PRO A 40 -3.29 11.55 -9.54
C PRO A 40 -4.09 10.45 -10.24
N ALA A 41 -5.21 10.82 -10.85
CA ALA A 41 -6.06 9.95 -11.66
C ALA A 41 -6.42 10.65 -12.99
N ILE A 42 -7.08 9.94 -13.92
CA ILE A 42 -7.40 10.49 -15.25
C ILE A 42 -8.25 11.78 -15.18
N LYS A 43 -9.03 11.97 -14.11
CA LYS A 43 -9.82 13.16 -13.87
C LYS A 43 -9.61 13.65 -12.43
N GLY A 44 -8.54 14.43 -12.25
CA GLY A 44 -8.18 14.99 -10.95
C GLY A 44 -7.35 14.03 -10.12
N ASP A 45 -7.81 13.73 -8.91
CA ASP A 45 -7.18 12.78 -7.99
C ASP A 45 -8.06 11.54 -7.77
N LEU A 46 -7.47 10.53 -7.15
CA LEU A 46 -8.12 9.25 -6.93
C LEU A 46 -9.36 9.36 -6.03
N GLY A 47 -9.35 10.26 -5.05
CA GLY A 47 -10.50 10.47 -4.15
C GLY A 47 -11.70 11.02 -4.90
N ASN A 48 -11.48 12.07 -5.70
CA ASN A 48 -12.50 12.64 -6.58
C ASN A 48 -13.00 11.63 -7.61
N ARG A 49 -12.09 10.80 -8.16
CA ARG A 49 -12.44 9.76 -9.13
C ARG A 49 -13.33 8.67 -8.53
N LEU A 50 -13.00 8.19 -7.34
CA LEU A 50 -13.79 7.17 -6.61
C LEU A 50 -15.17 7.71 -6.25
N ALA A 51 -15.25 8.90 -5.68
CA ALA A 51 -16.52 9.53 -5.33
C ALA A 51 -17.40 9.76 -6.56
N GLY A 52 -16.83 10.26 -7.66
CA GLY A 52 -17.55 10.44 -8.93
C GLY A 52 -17.95 9.13 -9.62
N ALA A 53 -17.42 8.00 -9.18
CA ALA A 53 -17.82 6.67 -9.63
C ALA A 53 -18.88 6.02 -8.73
N GLY A 54 -19.32 6.68 -7.65
CA GLY A 54 -20.27 6.13 -6.69
C GLY A 54 -19.63 5.22 -5.62
N LEU A 55 -18.29 5.20 -5.53
CA LEU A 55 -17.56 4.36 -4.58
C LEU A 55 -17.17 5.15 -3.33
N THR A 56 -17.40 4.53 -2.16
CA THR A 56 -16.96 5.06 -0.87
C THR A 56 -15.78 4.25 -0.36
N VAL A 57 -14.69 4.91 0.03
CA VAL A 57 -13.52 4.24 0.61
C VAL A 57 -13.73 4.06 2.11
N THR A 58 -13.60 2.83 2.58
CA THR A 58 -13.75 2.47 4.00
C THR A 58 -12.42 2.23 4.70
N GLY A 59 -11.37 1.96 3.94
CA GLY A 59 -10.03 1.79 4.48
C GLY A 59 -8.97 1.69 3.40
N ILE A 60 -7.73 1.93 3.79
CA ILE A 60 -6.56 1.76 2.92
C ILE A 60 -5.50 1.00 3.69
N MET A 61 -5.14 -0.18 3.20
CA MET A 61 -3.94 -0.87 3.65
C MET A 61 -2.75 -0.33 2.88
N VAL A 62 -1.70 0.05 3.60
CA VAL A 62 -0.44 0.55 3.05
C VAL A 62 0.67 -0.39 3.47
N ARG A 63 1.33 -1.01 2.50
CA ARG A 63 2.48 -1.88 2.74
C ARG A 63 3.74 -1.25 2.16
N LYS A 64 4.83 -1.26 2.93
CA LYS A 64 6.14 -0.88 2.42
C LYS A 64 6.78 -2.07 1.72
N ILE A 65 7.30 -1.84 0.53
CA ILE A 65 8.10 -2.85 -0.16
C ILE A 65 9.41 -3.09 0.60
N SER A 66 9.62 -4.33 1.00
CA SER A 66 10.81 -4.79 1.72
C SER A 66 11.94 -5.17 0.75
N ARG A 67 13.10 -5.54 1.30
CA ARG A 67 14.22 -6.06 0.49
C ARG A 67 13.92 -7.44 -0.08
N ASP A 68 13.13 -8.23 0.62
CA ASP A 68 12.80 -9.60 0.20
C ASP A 68 11.81 -9.56 -0.97
N ASP A 69 10.82 -8.66 -0.93
CA ASP A 69 9.92 -8.41 -2.08
C ASP A 69 10.71 -8.06 -3.36
N VAL A 70 11.72 -7.21 -3.24
CA VAL A 70 12.58 -6.82 -4.38
C VAL A 70 13.47 -7.97 -4.83
N ALA A 71 13.87 -8.87 -3.93
CA ALA A 71 14.65 -10.05 -4.30
C ALA A 71 13.79 -11.08 -5.05
N GLU A 72 12.50 -11.19 -4.68
CA GLU A 72 11.53 -12.08 -5.31
C GLU A 72 11.04 -11.54 -6.66
N ASP A 73 10.76 -10.24 -6.77
CA ASP A 73 10.29 -9.61 -8.01
C ASP A 73 10.97 -8.26 -8.31
N PRO A 74 12.26 -8.28 -8.71
CA PRO A 74 13.05 -7.07 -8.94
C PRO A 74 12.63 -6.25 -10.16
N LEU A 75 11.79 -6.81 -11.05
CA LEU A 75 11.32 -6.12 -12.25
C LEU A 75 10.03 -5.34 -11.99
N HIS A 76 9.26 -5.77 -10.99
CA HIS A 76 7.95 -5.21 -10.68
C HIS A 76 8.00 -4.17 -9.56
N VAL A 77 8.71 -4.46 -8.46
CA VAL A 77 8.79 -3.61 -7.26
C VAL A 77 10.19 -3.08 -6.99
N THR A 78 10.30 -1.94 -6.31
CA THR A 78 11.59 -1.39 -5.86
C THR A 78 11.53 -0.84 -4.44
N LEU A 79 12.70 -0.71 -3.79
CA LEU A 79 12.77 -0.14 -2.44
C LEU A 79 12.26 1.29 -2.42
N GLY A 80 11.39 1.58 -1.45
CA GLY A 80 10.72 2.87 -1.31
C GLY A 80 9.37 2.97 -2.01
N ASP A 81 8.97 1.94 -2.76
CA ASP A 81 7.59 1.77 -3.19
C ASP A 81 6.67 1.53 -1.99
N LEU A 82 5.43 2.00 -2.14
CA LEU A 82 4.33 1.69 -1.24
C LEU A 82 3.23 1.00 -2.03
N GLU A 83 2.83 -0.17 -1.59
CA GLU A 83 1.62 -0.83 -2.07
C GLU A 83 0.40 -0.32 -1.31
N TYR A 84 -0.67 -0.06 -2.05
CA TYR A 84 -1.94 0.38 -1.53
C TYR A 84 -3.03 -0.60 -1.95
N THR A 85 -3.77 -1.12 -0.97
CA THR A 85 -5.00 -1.87 -1.19
C THR A 85 -6.15 -1.01 -0.66
N ILE A 86 -7.10 -0.64 -1.53
CA ILE A 86 -8.13 0.35 -1.23
C ILE A 86 -9.48 -0.34 -1.06
N TYR A 87 -9.94 -0.47 0.17
CA TYR A 87 -11.23 -1.07 0.46
C TYR A 87 -12.36 -0.09 0.16
N THR A 88 -13.30 -0.51 -0.69
CA THR A 88 -14.43 0.29 -1.11
C THR A 88 -15.76 -0.39 -0.86
N THR A 89 -16.80 0.40 -0.65
CA THR A 89 -18.20 -0.01 -0.70
C THR A 89 -18.95 0.79 -1.76
N GLY A 90 -20.16 0.34 -2.09
CA GLY A 90 -20.97 0.88 -3.18
C GLY A 90 -20.76 0.10 -4.48
N GLU A 91 -21.46 0.53 -5.52
CA GLU A 91 -21.34 -0.03 -6.87
C GLU A 91 -20.86 1.06 -7.81
N ALA A 92 -19.88 0.72 -8.65
CA ALA A 92 -19.41 1.64 -9.67
C ALA A 92 -20.54 1.91 -10.68
N GLU A 93 -20.88 3.18 -10.90
CA GLU A 93 -21.89 3.54 -11.89
C GLU A 93 -21.32 3.47 -13.32
N ASN A 94 -21.92 2.60 -14.16
CA ASN A 94 -21.60 2.44 -15.59
C ASN A 94 -20.08 2.35 -15.90
N PRO A 95 -19.31 1.46 -15.25
CA PRO A 95 -17.91 1.35 -15.54
C PRO A 95 -17.72 0.78 -16.96
N PRO A 96 -16.69 1.22 -17.70
CA PRO A 96 -16.37 0.71 -19.03
C PRO A 96 -15.86 -0.75 -19.00
N CYS A 97 -15.62 -1.30 -17.81
CA CYS A 97 -15.26 -2.68 -17.56
C CYS A 97 -15.84 -3.17 -16.24
N ALA A 98 -15.86 -4.48 -16.04
CA ALA A 98 -16.24 -5.06 -14.77
C ALA A 98 -15.29 -4.53 -13.67
N VAL A 99 -15.85 -3.83 -12.68
CA VAL A 99 -15.13 -3.42 -11.47
C VAL A 99 -15.16 -4.61 -10.55
N LEU A 100 -14.15 -5.47 -10.73
CA LEU A 100 -14.00 -6.70 -9.96
C LEU A 100 -12.92 -6.44 -8.90
N GLY A 101 -13.28 -6.73 -7.65
CA GLY A 101 -12.34 -6.72 -6.53
C GLY A 101 -11.88 -5.34 -6.06
N THR A 102 -10.86 -5.39 -5.20
CA THR A 102 -10.30 -4.25 -4.49
C THR A 102 -9.26 -3.55 -5.38
N PRO A 103 -9.34 -2.22 -5.60
CA PRO A 103 -8.28 -1.51 -6.30
C PRO A 103 -6.94 -1.62 -5.56
N GLU A 104 -5.92 -2.06 -6.29
CA GLU A 104 -4.55 -2.18 -5.79
C GLU A 104 -3.59 -1.41 -6.70
N LEU A 105 -2.64 -0.71 -6.09
CA LEU A 105 -1.66 0.09 -6.83
C LEU A 105 -0.33 0.20 -6.07
N ILE A 106 0.76 0.37 -6.82
CA ILE A 106 2.07 0.76 -6.30
C ILE A 106 2.26 2.26 -6.46
N LYS A 107 2.64 2.94 -5.38
CA LYS A 107 3.14 4.32 -5.41
C LYS A 107 4.66 4.32 -5.48
N ARG A 108 5.17 4.69 -6.65
CA ARG A 108 6.60 4.87 -6.91
C ARG A 108 6.94 6.35 -6.99
N GLY A 109 7.43 6.93 -5.88
CA GLY A 109 7.69 8.36 -5.78
C GLY A 109 6.43 9.18 -6.10
N ARG A 110 6.40 9.90 -7.22
CA ARG A 110 5.22 10.67 -7.68
C ARG A 110 4.26 9.88 -8.57
N ARG A 111 4.65 8.71 -9.07
CA ARG A 111 3.81 7.87 -9.94
C ARG A 111 2.90 6.95 -9.12
N ALA A 112 1.78 6.56 -9.71
CA ALA A 112 0.93 5.47 -9.25
C ALA A 112 0.85 4.46 -10.40
N ILE A 113 1.08 3.19 -10.10
CA ILE A 113 1.14 2.08 -11.03
C ILE A 113 -0.02 1.15 -10.66
N PRO A 114 -1.00 0.93 -11.55
CA PRO A 114 -2.11 0.04 -11.24
C PRO A 114 -1.66 -1.41 -11.20
N GLU A 115 -2.11 -2.15 -10.20
CA GLU A 115 -1.87 -3.59 -10.04
C GLU A 115 -3.10 -4.42 -10.41
N THR A 116 -4.30 -3.83 -10.30
CA THR A 116 -5.56 -4.46 -10.70
C THR A 116 -6.26 -3.71 -11.82
N ARG A 117 -7.12 -4.40 -12.58
CA ARG A 117 -7.98 -3.78 -13.60
C ARG A 117 -8.78 -2.59 -13.05
N THR A 118 -9.34 -2.74 -11.85
CA THR A 118 -10.06 -1.66 -11.18
C THR A 118 -9.17 -0.44 -10.93
N ALA A 119 -7.94 -0.64 -10.46
CA ALA A 119 -6.99 0.47 -10.30
C ALA A 119 -6.58 1.09 -11.65
N ALA A 120 -6.39 0.29 -12.69
CA ALA A 120 -6.08 0.81 -14.04
C ALA A 120 -7.20 1.73 -14.54
N TRP A 121 -8.45 1.32 -14.37
CA TRP A 121 -9.61 2.12 -14.74
C TRP A 121 -9.71 3.42 -13.94
N LEU A 122 -9.48 3.35 -12.64
CA LEU A 122 -9.50 4.53 -11.79
C LEU A 122 -8.39 5.52 -12.18
N LEU A 123 -7.16 5.04 -12.35
CA LEU A 123 -5.99 5.89 -12.63
C LEU A 123 -5.95 6.41 -14.06
N THR A 124 -6.35 5.61 -15.04
CA THR A 124 -6.09 5.88 -16.46
C THR A 124 -7.34 5.83 -17.34
N GLY A 125 -8.48 5.38 -16.81
CA GLY A 125 -9.71 5.21 -17.57
C GLY A 125 -9.72 3.98 -18.49
N THR A 126 -8.62 3.23 -18.59
CA THR A 126 -8.55 2.00 -19.39
C THR A 126 -8.64 0.76 -18.50
N CYS A 127 -8.94 -0.39 -19.09
CA CYS A 127 -9.16 -1.66 -18.38
C CYS A 127 -8.20 -2.74 -18.88
N ASP A 128 -6.96 -2.34 -19.15
CA ASP A 128 -5.99 -3.12 -19.92
C ASP A 128 -5.19 -4.12 -19.07
N LEU A 129 -5.60 -4.32 -17.81
CA LEU A 129 -5.05 -5.33 -16.92
C LEU A 129 -6.01 -6.53 -16.77
N PRO A 130 -5.49 -7.73 -16.50
CA PRO A 130 -6.33 -8.86 -16.11
C PRO A 130 -7.09 -8.57 -14.81
N ASP A 131 -8.19 -9.30 -14.60
CA ASP A 131 -8.93 -9.27 -13.33
C ASP A 131 -8.16 -9.98 -12.22
#